data_AF-A9D0T3-F1
#
_entry.id   AF-A9D0T3-F1
#
_cell.length_a   1.000
_cell.length_b   1.000
_cell.length_c   1.000
_cell.angle_alpha   90.00
_cell.angle_beta   90.00
_cell.angle_gamma   90.00
#
_symmetry.space_group_name_H-M   'P 1'
#
loop_
_entity.id
_entity.type
_entity.pdbx_description
1 polymer ?
#
loop_
_entity_poly.entity_id
_entity_poly.type
_entity_poly.pdbx_seq_one_letter_code
_entity_poly.pdbx_strand_id
1 'polypeptide(L)'
;MELNKIMLTVGLASTVFLAGCGNDSDYSKTPTVKPTPEVTPPLQVFAPDGLLKAQIRRTTFGVPHIRADNLESLGFGSGYAQAQDNLCVLADGFIKANSERSMYFGPHASIDFTTGLPTTEDNGNLVSDFAYKAMKIRAMAEAQYPQFSYNSRALMDGFSAGYNRFLADIEAGEQTGDPFCSGQPWVKPIDGVDVANYLLSIALLPGAANFLDLIFYANPGDLGSNGWGLGKDKTENGRGMVLGNPHFPHTGNLRFWQSHLTIPGHLDVMGGSLVGMPGTINIGFNKDLAWTHAFSTAEHFVMYNLELVSGDRMQYMYDETPMPITKETVQILVNGGPAGMLIAEKDIYTTPKGPMIEAPVGLAPFPWDDGQAFMPTWRIKIPLTIGLQ
;
A
#
# COMPACT_ATOMS: atom_id res chain seq x y z
N MET A 1 -39.18 -59.56 -25.16
CA MET A 1 -38.74 -60.01 -26.50
C MET A 1 -37.46 -59.26 -26.79
N GLU A 2 -36.35 -59.73 -26.23
CA GLU A 2 -35.44 -60.73 -26.86
C GLU A 2 -34.68 -60.07 -28.02
N LEU A 3 -33.48 -59.53 -27.80
CA LEU A 3 -32.16 -60.19 -27.66
C LEU A 3 -31.48 -60.53 -28.99
N ASN A 4 -30.17 -60.25 -28.97
CA ASN A 4 -29.06 -60.95 -29.61
C ASN A 4 -28.73 -60.65 -31.08
N LYS A 5 -27.47 -60.64 -31.51
CA LYS A 5 -26.10 -60.59 -30.93
C LYS A 5 -25.16 -60.76 -32.15
N ILE A 6 -23.89 -60.40 -31.97
CA ILE A 6 -22.64 -60.73 -32.72
C ILE A 6 -21.97 -59.39 -33.07
N MET A 7 -21.05 -58.80 -32.30
CA MET A 7 -19.89 -59.28 -31.51
C MET A 7 -18.64 -59.64 -32.36
N LEU A 8 -17.51 -59.01 -31.98
CA LEU A 8 -16.10 -59.23 -32.38
C LEU A 8 -15.73 -58.81 -33.82
N THR A 9 -14.66 -58.04 -34.08
CA THR A 9 -13.27 -58.08 -33.57
C THR A 9 -12.59 -56.78 -34.04
N VAL A 10 -11.94 -55.98 -33.20
CA VAL A 10 -10.47 -55.75 -33.07
C VAL A 10 -10.39 -54.53 -32.12
N GLY A 11 -9.75 -54.51 -30.94
CA GLY A 11 -8.66 -55.31 -30.42
C GLY A 11 -7.33 -54.56 -30.59
N LEU A 12 -6.97 -53.75 -29.59
CA LEU A 12 -5.68 -53.06 -29.36
C LEU A 12 -5.38 -51.81 -30.22
N ALA A 13 -5.32 -50.66 -29.55
CA ALA A 13 -4.11 -49.83 -29.39
C ALA A 13 -4.48 -48.36 -29.16
N SER A 14 -4.78 -47.98 -27.91
CA SER A 14 -4.80 -46.56 -27.47
C SER A 14 -4.72 -46.47 -25.95
N THR A 15 -3.63 -46.99 -25.39
CA THR A 15 -3.14 -46.60 -24.06
C THR A 15 -1.81 -45.90 -24.28
N VAL A 16 -1.87 -44.62 -24.65
CA VAL A 16 -0.74 -43.71 -24.50
C VAL A 16 -0.91 -43.05 -23.15
N PHE A 17 0.03 -43.33 -22.26
CA PHE A 17 0.16 -42.77 -20.93
C PHE A 17 0.19 -41.23 -20.99
N LEU A 18 -0.85 -40.58 -20.46
CA LEU A 18 -0.73 -39.23 -19.89
C LEU A 18 -0.09 -39.37 -18.51
N ALA A 19 1.22 -39.63 -18.49
CA ALA A 19 2.06 -39.46 -17.30
C ALA A 19 2.78 -38.11 -17.44
N GLY A 20 2.17 -37.08 -16.89
CA GLY A 20 2.69 -35.71 -16.90
C GLY A 20 2.09 -34.84 -15.80
N CYS A 21 1.58 -35.43 -14.72
CA CYS A 21 1.36 -34.73 -13.46
C CYS A 21 2.56 -35.07 -12.57
N GLY A 22 3.60 -34.23 -12.64
CA GLY A 22 4.70 -34.27 -11.68
C GLY A 22 4.20 -33.78 -10.34
N ASN A 23 3.76 -34.71 -9.51
CA ASN A 23 3.50 -34.49 -8.09
C ASN A 23 4.85 -34.48 -7.35
N ASP A 24 5.65 -33.43 -7.56
CA ASP A 24 6.90 -33.23 -6.82
C ASP A 24 6.56 -32.58 -5.47
N SER A 25 6.03 -33.40 -4.56
CA SER A 25 5.91 -33.10 -3.12
C SER A 25 7.12 -33.63 -2.34
N ASP A 26 8.26 -33.78 -3.02
CA ASP A 26 9.54 -34.15 -2.41
C ASP A 26 10.28 -32.90 -1.91
N TYR A 27 9.97 -32.48 -0.68
CA TYR A 27 10.70 -31.42 0.03
C TYR A 27 12.10 -31.88 0.53
N SER A 28 12.55 -33.11 0.23
CA SER A 28 13.90 -33.56 0.61
C SER A 28 15.00 -33.04 -0.32
N LYS A 29 14.63 -32.48 -1.48
CA LYS A 29 15.54 -31.77 -2.37
C LYS A 29 15.50 -30.28 -2.08
N THR A 30 16.15 -29.86 -0.99
CA THR A 30 16.56 -28.46 -0.89
C THR A 30 17.45 -28.19 -2.10
N PRO A 31 17.09 -27.30 -3.04
CA PRO A 31 18.02 -26.88 -4.07
C PRO A 31 19.26 -26.40 -3.33
N THR A 32 20.43 -26.92 -3.70
CA THR A 32 21.68 -26.31 -3.25
C THR A 32 21.63 -24.88 -3.76
N VAL A 33 21.35 -23.93 -2.85
CA VAL A 33 21.36 -22.51 -3.16
C VAL A 33 22.79 -22.22 -3.58
N LYS A 34 23.02 -22.14 -4.90
CA LYS A 34 24.28 -21.59 -5.40
C LYS A 34 24.42 -20.23 -4.74
N PRO A 35 25.57 -19.90 -4.12
CA PRO A 35 25.79 -18.57 -3.59
C PRO A 35 25.50 -17.59 -4.71
N THR A 36 24.55 -16.68 -4.50
CA THR A 36 24.32 -15.58 -5.42
C THR A 36 25.65 -14.87 -5.61
N PRO A 37 26.10 -14.58 -6.85
CA PRO A 37 27.34 -13.87 -7.08
C PRO A 37 27.37 -12.59 -6.25
N GLU A 38 28.44 -12.37 -5.50
CA GLU A 38 28.60 -11.17 -4.68
C GLU A 38 28.76 -9.95 -5.62
N VAL A 39 27.79 -9.04 -5.60
CA VAL A 39 27.85 -7.83 -6.43
C VAL A 39 29.01 -6.97 -5.93
N THR A 40 29.96 -6.69 -6.82
CA THR A 40 31.18 -5.91 -6.52
C THR A 40 31.21 -4.64 -7.38
N PRO A 41 31.36 -3.45 -6.77
CA PRO A 41 31.41 -3.18 -5.32
C PRO A 41 30.07 -3.53 -4.64
N PRO A 42 30.01 -3.66 -3.30
CA PRO A 42 28.74 -3.83 -2.61
C PRO A 42 27.87 -2.57 -2.74
N LEU A 43 26.55 -2.75 -2.72
CA LEU A 43 25.60 -1.64 -2.82
C LEU A 43 25.78 -0.68 -1.65
N GLN A 44 26.09 0.57 -1.96
CA GLN A 44 26.10 1.63 -0.96
C GLN A 44 24.66 2.01 -0.61
N VAL A 45 24.34 1.93 0.68
CA VAL A 45 22.99 2.18 1.18
C VAL A 45 22.78 3.67 1.46
N PHE A 46 23.67 4.26 2.27
CA PHE A 46 23.65 5.68 2.62
C PHE A 46 24.78 6.44 1.92
N ALA A 47 24.60 7.76 1.74
CA ALA A 47 25.64 8.62 1.19
C ALA A 47 26.82 8.74 2.19
N PRO A 48 28.06 8.41 1.78
CA PRO A 48 29.19 8.34 2.71
C PRO A 48 29.62 9.70 3.28
N ASP A 49 29.36 10.78 2.55
CA ASP A 49 29.66 12.17 2.93
C ASP A 49 28.42 12.93 3.43
N GLY A 50 27.27 12.25 3.54
CA GLY A 50 25.97 12.85 3.87
C GLY A 50 25.39 13.74 2.76
N LEU A 51 26.02 13.81 1.58
CA LEU A 51 25.58 14.67 0.49
C LEU A 51 24.78 13.87 -0.53
N LEU A 52 23.46 14.07 -0.52
CA LEU A 52 22.54 13.39 -1.44
C LEU A 52 22.65 13.96 -2.86
N LYS A 53 22.86 13.08 -3.85
CA LYS A 53 23.03 13.45 -5.26
C LYS A 53 22.29 12.52 -6.19
N ALA A 54 21.39 13.06 -6.99
CA ALA A 54 20.72 12.33 -8.04
C ALA A 54 20.74 13.12 -9.35
N GLN A 55 20.96 12.43 -10.46
CA GLN A 55 20.75 12.97 -11.80
C GLN A 55 19.35 12.57 -12.28
N ILE A 56 18.51 13.56 -12.57
CA ILE A 56 17.18 13.36 -13.13
C ILE A 56 17.21 13.77 -14.60
N ARG A 57 17.10 12.80 -15.51
CA ARG A 57 16.96 13.05 -16.95
C ARG A 57 15.54 12.72 -17.37
N ARG A 58 14.77 13.70 -17.85
CA ARG A 58 13.42 13.47 -18.38
C ARG A 58 13.46 13.16 -19.87
N THR A 59 12.61 12.24 -20.32
CA THR A 59 12.45 11.87 -21.72
C THR A 59 11.04 12.23 -22.21
N THR A 60 10.64 11.75 -23.41
CA THR A 60 9.29 11.95 -23.95
C THR A 60 8.23 11.63 -22.90
N PHE A 61 7.16 12.43 -22.86
CA PHE A 61 6.10 12.39 -21.84
C PHE A 61 6.54 12.80 -20.43
N GLY A 62 7.76 13.30 -20.27
CA GLY A 62 8.29 13.78 -19.00
C GLY A 62 8.81 12.67 -18.08
N VAL A 63 8.89 11.42 -18.55
CA VAL A 63 9.29 10.27 -17.71
C VAL A 63 10.69 10.49 -17.13
N PRO A 64 10.85 10.52 -15.80
CA PRO A 64 12.14 10.74 -15.17
C PRO A 64 12.96 9.45 -15.13
N HIS A 65 14.20 9.57 -15.61
CA HIS A 65 15.27 8.60 -15.42
C HIS A 65 16.18 9.12 -14.31
N ILE A 66 16.07 8.52 -13.13
CA ILE A 66 16.75 8.90 -11.91
C ILE A 66 17.97 7.99 -11.75
N ARG A 67 19.15 8.59 -11.76
CA ARG A 67 20.42 7.90 -11.54
C ARG A 67 21.09 8.41 -10.28
N ALA A 68 21.55 7.50 -9.44
CA ALA A 68 22.28 7.80 -8.21
C ALA A 68 23.34 6.74 -7.91
N ASP A 69 24.24 7.01 -6.96
CA ASP A 69 25.34 6.11 -6.61
C ASP A 69 25.04 5.25 -5.35
N ASN A 70 23.96 5.54 -4.64
CA ASN A 70 23.52 4.83 -3.43
C ASN A 70 21.99 4.90 -3.29
N LEU A 71 21.42 4.07 -2.41
CA LEU A 71 19.97 3.99 -2.21
C LEU A 71 19.35 5.27 -1.65
N GLU A 72 20.00 5.90 -0.69
CA GLU A 72 19.50 7.15 -0.09
C GLU A 72 19.39 8.27 -1.15
N SER A 73 20.41 8.40 -1.99
CA SER A 73 20.41 9.35 -3.10
C SER A 73 19.41 8.98 -4.20
N LEU A 74 19.17 7.68 -4.43
CA LEU A 74 18.11 7.24 -5.34
C LEU A 74 16.72 7.62 -4.80
N GLY A 75 16.50 7.42 -3.49
CA GLY A 75 15.33 7.89 -2.76
C GLY A 75 15.16 9.40 -2.89
N PHE A 76 16.23 10.16 -2.72
CA PHE A 76 16.27 11.62 -2.91
C PHE A 76 15.83 12.05 -4.29
N GLY A 77 16.40 11.47 -5.35
CA GLY A 77 15.98 11.76 -6.72
C GLY A 77 14.51 11.39 -6.98
N SER A 78 14.05 10.28 -6.42
CA SER A 78 12.64 9.85 -6.50
C SER A 78 11.69 10.83 -5.80
N GLY A 79 12.01 11.24 -4.56
CA GLY A 79 11.20 12.20 -3.80
C GLY A 79 11.09 13.53 -4.52
N TYR A 80 12.23 14.06 -5.00
CA TYR A 80 12.26 15.32 -5.75
C TYR A 80 11.44 15.26 -7.05
N ALA A 81 11.66 14.22 -7.87
CA ALA A 81 10.96 14.07 -9.15
C ALA A 81 9.45 13.87 -8.96
N GLN A 82 9.04 13.07 -7.97
CA GLN A 82 7.63 12.86 -7.67
C GLN A 82 6.97 14.12 -7.12
N ALA A 83 7.65 14.88 -6.25
CA ALA A 83 7.16 16.17 -5.75
C ALA A 83 6.96 17.17 -6.89
N GLN A 84 7.93 17.24 -7.82
CA GLN A 84 7.81 18.07 -9.03
C GLN A 84 6.58 17.74 -9.88
N ASP A 85 6.22 16.46 -9.97
CA ASP A 85 5.12 15.99 -10.83
C ASP A 85 3.76 15.88 -10.11
N ASN A 86 3.76 15.76 -8.78
CA ASN A 86 2.58 15.32 -8.00
C ASN A 86 2.44 16.02 -6.63
N LEU A 87 3.01 17.22 -6.44
CA LEU A 87 3.11 17.88 -5.12
C LEU A 87 1.81 17.81 -4.30
N CYS A 88 0.69 18.25 -4.88
CA CYS A 88 -0.57 18.33 -4.15
C CYS A 88 -1.10 16.96 -3.75
N VAL A 89 -0.96 15.95 -4.62
CA VAL A 89 -1.40 14.57 -4.35
C VAL A 89 -0.55 13.94 -3.24
N LEU A 90 0.75 14.19 -3.24
CA LEU A 90 1.67 13.70 -2.21
C LEU A 90 1.38 14.35 -0.86
N ALA A 91 1.31 15.68 -0.81
CA ALA A 91 1.06 16.42 0.41
C ALA A 91 -0.29 16.02 1.05
N ASP A 92 -1.34 15.90 0.24
CA ASP A 92 -2.64 15.38 0.69
C ASP A 92 -2.56 13.92 1.18
N GLY A 93 -1.79 13.07 0.51
CA GLY A 93 -1.54 11.69 0.93
C GLY A 93 -0.87 11.60 2.31
N PHE A 94 0.11 12.44 2.60
CA PHE A 94 0.82 12.46 3.89
C PHE A 94 -0.09 12.94 5.03
N ILE A 95 -0.82 14.05 4.85
CA ILE A 95 -1.75 14.53 5.89
C ILE A 95 -2.92 13.56 6.10
N LYS A 96 -3.37 12.84 5.06
CA LYS A 96 -4.35 11.75 5.21
C LYS A 96 -3.80 10.65 6.10
N ALA A 97 -2.59 10.19 5.80
CA ALA A 97 -1.95 9.14 6.58
C ALA A 97 -1.71 9.56 8.04
N ASN A 98 -1.46 10.84 8.27
CA ASN A 98 -1.25 11.42 9.59
C ASN A 98 -2.55 11.77 10.35
N SER A 99 -3.74 11.47 9.79
CA SER A 99 -5.04 11.83 10.38
C SER A 99 -5.25 13.34 10.57
N GLU A 100 -4.79 14.14 9.60
CA GLU A 100 -4.82 15.61 9.66
C GLU A 100 -5.73 16.23 8.59
N ARG A 101 -6.44 15.46 7.77
CA ARG A 101 -7.27 16.04 6.70
C ARG A 101 -8.39 16.92 7.25
N SER A 102 -9.03 16.53 8.34
CA SER A 102 -10.08 17.32 8.99
C SER A 102 -9.55 18.64 9.51
N MET A 103 -8.29 18.67 9.97
CA MET A 103 -7.63 19.88 10.45
C MET A 103 -7.43 20.89 9.32
N TYR A 104 -7.15 20.43 8.09
CA TYR A 104 -6.86 21.33 6.98
C TYR A 104 -8.09 21.62 6.10
N PHE A 105 -8.94 20.63 5.88
CA PHE A 105 -10.04 20.68 4.91
C PHE A 105 -11.43 20.68 5.54
N GLY A 106 -11.54 20.51 6.86
CA GLY A 106 -12.81 20.34 7.55
C GLY A 106 -13.36 18.92 7.42
N PRO A 107 -14.55 18.66 7.99
CA PRO A 107 -15.01 17.29 8.27
C PRO A 107 -15.45 16.50 7.04
N HIS A 108 -15.93 17.16 5.98
CA HIS A 108 -16.49 16.50 4.79
C HIS A 108 -15.42 15.99 3.83
N ALA A 109 -15.78 15.13 2.87
CA ALA A 109 -14.85 14.48 1.95
C ALA A 109 -13.92 15.45 1.23
N SER A 110 -12.71 14.96 0.97
CA SER A 110 -11.63 15.64 0.29
C SER A 110 -12.03 16.20 -1.08
N ILE A 111 -11.27 17.23 -1.49
CA ILE A 111 -11.27 17.89 -2.78
C ILE A 111 -11.34 16.86 -3.92
N ASP A 112 -12.33 16.97 -4.79
CA ASP A 112 -12.24 16.37 -6.12
C ASP A 112 -11.13 17.08 -6.89
N PHE A 113 -9.98 16.44 -7.10
CA PHE A 113 -8.84 17.03 -7.82
C PHE A 113 -9.12 17.35 -9.30
N THR A 114 -10.28 16.96 -9.82
CA THR A 114 -10.78 17.32 -11.16
C THR A 114 -11.57 18.62 -11.14
N THR A 115 -12.34 18.89 -10.06
CA THR A 115 -13.26 20.02 -9.98
C THR A 115 -12.91 21.06 -8.91
N GLY A 116 -11.99 20.73 -7.99
CA GLY A 116 -11.59 21.58 -6.87
C GLY A 116 -12.62 21.70 -5.75
N LEU A 117 -13.72 20.93 -5.78
CA LEU A 117 -14.86 21.08 -4.86
C LEU A 117 -14.99 19.87 -3.90
N PRO A 118 -15.57 20.05 -2.70
CA PRO A 118 -15.98 18.94 -1.83
C PRO A 118 -17.07 18.10 -2.49
N THR A 119 -17.03 16.78 -2.34
CA THR A 119 -17.94 15.89 -3.08
C THR A 119 -19.36 15.81 -2.51
N THR A 120 -19.60 16.10 -1.21
CA THR A 120 -20.92 16.25 -0.55
C THR A 120 -20.73 16.48 0.97
N GLU A 121 -21.76 16.90 1.71
CA GLU A 121 -21.75 16.82 3.20
C GLU A 121 -21.82 15.35 3.65
N ASP A 122 -20.66 14.68 3.77
CA ASP A 122 -20.58 13.24 4.04
C ASP A 122 -19.65 12.86 5.21
N ASN A 123 -19.02 13.84 5.85
CA ASN A 123 -18.06 13.68 6.94
C ASN A 123 -16.82 12.83 6.59
N GLY A 124 -16.47 12.69 5.30
CA GLY A 124 -15.42 11.77 4.82
C GLY A 124 -14.02 11.98 5.43
N ASN A 125 -13.58 13.22 5.68
CA ASN A 125 -12.29 13.47 6.32
C ASN A 125 -12.32 13.10 7.81
N LEU A 126 -13.43 13.42 8.49
CA LEU A 126 -13.64 13.08 9.90
C LEU A 126 -13.60 11.56 10.09
N VAL A 127 -14.29 10.84 9.20
CA VAL A 127 -14.29 9.37 9.11
C VAL A 127 -12.86 8.84 8.99
N SER A 128 -12.16 9.32 7.96
CA SER A 128 -10.80 8.88 7.63
C SER A 128 -9.85 9.10 8.79
N ASP A 129 -9.82 10.29 9.38
CA ASP A 129 -8.86 10.64 10.43
C ASP A 129 -9.06 9.78 11.68
N PHE A 130 -10.31 9.59 12.13
CA PHE A 130 -10.62 8.70 13.24
C PHE A 130 -10.27 7.24 12.94
N ALA A 131 -10.57 6.74 11.73
CA ALA A 131 -10.26 5.36 11.37
C ALA A 131 -8.74 5.10 11.37
N TYR A 132 -7.95 6.03 10.82
CA TYR A 132 -6.48 5.95 10.85
C TYR A 132 -5.91 5.98 12.27
N LYS A 133 -6.49 6.80 13.17
CA LYS A 133 -6.14 6.78 14.59
C LYS A 133 -6.58 5.50 15.30
N ALA A 134 -7.75 4.97 14.98
CA ALA A 134 -8.27 3.72 15.54
C ALA A 134 -7.32 2.53 15.30
N MET A 135 -6.78 2.45 14.09
CA MET A 135 -5.81 1.42 13.72
C MET A 135 -4.39 1.70 14.20
N LYS A 136 -4.15 2.89 14.77
CA LYS A 136 -2.84 3.32 15.29
C LYS A 136 -1.72 3.23 14.24
N ILE A 137 -2.03 3.54 12.97
CA ILE A 137 -1.06 3.40 11.86
C ILE A 137 0.19 4.24 12.12
N ARG A 138 0.02 5.50 12.53
CA ARG A 138 1.14 6.39 12.83
C ARG A 138 2.01 5.86 13.98
N ALA A 139 1.39 5.42 15.07
CA ALA A 139 2.13 4.85 16.20
C ALA A 139 2.86 3.55 15.81
N MET A 140 2.27 2.75 14.91
CA MET A 140 2.92 1.58 14.32
C MET A 140 4.13 1.99 13.48
N ALA A 141 4.00 3.03 12.65
CA ALA A 141 5.09 3.57 11.84
C ALA A 141 6.25 4.03 12.73
N GLU A 142 5.98 4.81 13.77
CA GLU A 142 6.98 5.31 14.72
C GLU A 142 7.70 4.16 15.44
N ALA A 143 6.96 3.16 15.92
CA ALA A 143 7.52 2.02 16.63
C ALA A 143 8.34 1.09 15.71
N GLN A 144 7.92 0.93 14.45
CA GLN A 144 8.56 0.04 13.48
C GLN A 144 9.66 0.71 12.67
N TYR A 145 9.69 2.04 12.56
CA TYR A 145 10.68 2.78 11.77
C TYR A 145 12.13 2.33 12.06
N PRO A 146 12.55 2.19 13.33
CA PRO A 146 13.90 1.73 13.67
C PRO A 146 14.15 0.24 13.33
N GLN A 147 13.09 -0.54 13.08
CA GLN A 147 13.16 -1.98 12.80
C GLN A 147 13.20 -2.30 11.30
N PHE A 148 12.87 -1.35 10.43
CA PHE A 148 13.04 -1.52 8.98
C PHE A 148 14.50 -1.82 8.62
N SER A 149 14.73 -2.45 7.47
CA SER A 149 16.07 -2.65 6.97
C SER A 149 16.76 -1.30 6.68
N TYR A 150 18.09 -1.29 6.74
CA TYR A 150 18.88 -0.12 6.34
C TYR A 150 18.52 0.37 4.94
N ASN A 151 18.28 -0.54 3.99
CA ASN A 151 17.85 -0.22 2.62
C ASN A 151 16.52 0.54 2.61
N SER A 152 15.55 0.09 3.39
CA SER A 152 14.22 0.70 3.43
C SER A 152 14.29 2.09 4.06
N ARG A 153 15.02 2.24 5.18
CA ARG A 153 15.25 3.55 5.80
C ARG A 153 15.96 4.51 4.86
N ALA A 154 17.04 4.09 4.19
CA ALA A 154 17.74 4.93 3.23
C ALA A 154 16.81 5.45 2.13
N LEU A 155 15.95 4.59 1.55
CA LEU A 155 14.97 5.02 0.56
C LEU A 155 13.96 6.03 1.12
N MET A 156 13.44 5.79 2.33
CA MET A 156 12.45 6.66 2.99
C MET A 156 13.05 8.02 3.42
N ASP A 157 14.21 8.00 4.07
CA ASP A 157 14.97 9.19 4.47
C ASP A 157 15.37 10.00 3.23
N GLY A 158 15.92 9.34 2.21
CA GLY A 158 16.22 9.95 0.93
C GLY A 158 14.99 10.59 0.30
N PHE A 159 13.89 9.87 0.19
CA PHE A 159 12.64 10.38 -0.39
C PHE A 159 12.14 11.64 0.31
N SER A 160 12.09 11.62 1.66
CA SER A 160 11.67 12.77 2.44
C SER A 160 12.59 13.98 2.21
N ALA A 161 13.90 13.77 2.17
CA ALA A 161 14.87 14.83 1.85
C ALA A 161 14.67 15.40 0.43
N GLY A 162 14.37 14.55 -0.56
CA GLY A 162 14.09 14.96 -1.93
C GLY A 162 12.82 15.79 -2.07
N TYR A 163 11.74 15.34 -1.41
CA TYR A 163 10.48 16.09 -1.34
C TYR A 163 10.68 17.45 -0.65
N ASN A 164 11.35 17.47 0.51
CA ASN A 164 11.63 18.70 1.25
C ASN A 164 12.52 19.66 0.46
N ARG A 165 13.48 19.13 -0.31
CA ARG A 165 14.32 19.95 -1.18
C ARG A 165 13.48 20.64 -2.26
N PHE A 166 12.51 19.96 -2.86
CA PHE A 166 11.62 20.58 -3.83
C PHE A 166 10.78 21.71 -3.21
N LEU A 167 10.30 21.54 -1.98
CA LEU A 167 9.62 22.63 -1.25
C LEU A 167 10.54 23.84 -1.06
N ALA A 168 11.79 23.62 -0.64
CA ALA A 168 12.77 24.68 -0.44
C ALA A 168 13.10 25.41 -1.75
N ASP A 169 13.21 24.68 -2.87
CA ASP A 169 13.44 25.29 -4.18
C ASP A 169 12.25 26.15 -4.65
N ILE A 170 11.01 25.78 -4.30
CA ILE A 170 9.83 26.63 -4.55
C ILE A 170 9.92 27.92 -3.73
N GLU A 171 10.25 27.82 -2.43
CA GLU A 171 10.41 28.98 -1.55
C GLU A 171 11.53 29.92 -2.02
N ALA A 172 12.62 29.36 -2.52
CA ALA A 172 13.74 30.10 -3.11
C ALA A 172 13.44 30.69 -4.49
N GLY A 173 12.31 30.35 -5.12
CA GLY A 173 11.96 30.76 -6.48
C GLY A 173 12.77 30.05 -7.58
N GLU A 174 13.45 28.96 -7.25
CA GLU A 174 14.21 28.11 -8.19
C GLU A 174 13.30 27.13 -8.94
N GLN A 175 12.16 26.76 -8.34
CA GLN A 175 11.12 25.92 -8.93
C GLN A 175 9.76 26.61 -8.84
N THR A 176 8.84 26.20 -9.71
CA THR A 176 7.43 26.61 -9.63
C THR A 176 6.62 25.45 -9.09
N GLY A 177 5.98 25.66 -7.94
CA GLY A 177 5.05 24.68 -7.39
C GLY A 177 3.67 24.78 -8.07
N ASP A 178 2.86 23.73 -7.90
CA ASP A 178 1.50 23.71 -8.42
C ASP A 178 0.66 24.84 -7.77
N PRO A 179 0.03 25.73 -8.55
CA PRO A 179 -0.74 26.86 -8.02
C PRO A 179 -1.87 26.46 -7.06
N PHE A 180 -2.39 25.24 -7.16
CA PHE A 180 -3.49 24.78 -6.33
C PHE A 180 -3.08 24.62 -4.86
N CYS A 181 -1.87 24.10 -4.61
CA CYS A 181 -1.43 23.75 -3.25
C CYS A 181 -0.18 24.48 -2.77
N SER A 182 0.57 25.13 -3.66
CA SER A 182 1.79 25.84 -3.26
C SER A 182 1.49 26.94 -2.24
N GLY A 183 2.26 26.96 -1.15
CA GLY A 183 2.07 27.90 -0.03
C GLY A 183 0.92 27.55 0.92
N GLN A 184 0.18 26.45 0.67
CA GLN A 184 -0.84 25.99 1.60
C GLN A 184 -0.21 25.35 2.84
N PRO A 185 -0.82 25.49 4.04
CA PRO A 185 -0.23 25.03 5.31
C PRO A 185 -0.12 23.50 5.44
N TRP A 186 -0.82 22.76 4.58
CA TRP A 186 -0.75 21.29 4.51
C TRP A 186 0.34 20.78 3.56
N VAL A 187 0.94 21.67 2.74
CA VAL A 187 2.15 21.38 1.97
C VAL A 187 3.35 21.74 2.83
N LYS A 188 3.75 20.80 3.68
CA LYS A 188 4.80 20.96 4.69
C LYS A 188 5.91 19.93 4.52
N PRO A 189 7.11 20.17 5.07
CA PRO A 189 8.17 19.17 5.12
C PRO A 189 7.71 17.87 5.80
N ILE A 190 8.28 16.75 5.37
CA ILE A 190 8.02 15.40 5.89
C ILE A 190 9.31 14.74 6.36
N ASP A 191 9.21 13.64 7.10
CA ASP A 191 10.33 12.77 7.47
C ASP A 191 10.15 11.32 6.99
N GLY A 192 11.14 10.47 7.28
CA GLY A 192 11.06 9.05 6.92
C GLY A 192 9.93 8.28 7.61
N VAL A 193 9.48 8.74 8.78
CA VAL A 193 8.33 8.14 9.49
C VAL A 193 7.02 8.50 8.80
N ASP A 194 6.87 9.73 8.26
CA ASP A 194 5.75 10.11 7.41
C ASP A 194 5.66 9.22 6.18
N VAL A 195 6.80 8.94 5.53
CA VAL A 195 6.86 8.02 4.40
C VAL A 195 6.48 6.60 4.84
N ALA A 196 7.02 6.11 5.95
CA ALA A 196 6.65 4.78 6.47
C ALA A 196 5.15 4.68 6.81
N ASN A 197 4.58 5.69 7.45
CA ASN A 197 3.16 5.79 7.79
C ASN A 197 2.28 5.79 6.52
N TYR A 198 2.69 6.54 5.50
CA TYR A 198 2.02 6.54 4.21
C TYR A 198 2.06 5.15 3.55
N LEU A 199 3.22 4.49 3.52
CA LEU A 199 3.36 3.12 2.99
C LEU A 199 2.52 2.10 3.76
N LEU A 200 2.49 2.20 5.09
CA LEU A 200 1.64 1.40 5.96
C LEU A 200 0.16 1.56 5.61
N SER A 201 -0.29 2.79 5.35
CA SER A 201 -1.67 3.06 4.95
C SER A 201 -2.05 2.40 3.63
N ILE A 202 -1.11 2.31 2.69
CA ILE A 202 -1.30 1.61 1.41
C ILE A 202 -1.28 0.09 1.62
N ALA A 203 -0.41 -0.43 2.47
CA ALA A 203 -0.33 -1.86 2.77
C ALA A 203 -1.58 -2.41 3.46
N LEU A 204 -2.36 -1.54 4.12
CA LEU A 204 -3.66 -1.88 4.73
C LEU A 204 -4.81 -1.98 3.72
N LEU A 205 -4.63 -1.51 2.48
CA LEU A 205 -5.66 -1.50 1.42
C LEU A 205 -6.40 -2.83 1.22
N PRO A 206 -5.72 -3.98 1.08
CA PRO A 206 -6.42 -5.24 0.83
C PRO A 206 -7.11 -5.84 2.08
N GLY A 207 -6.95 -5.22 3.26
CA GLY A 207 -7.48 -5.73 4.52
C GLY A 207 -8.23 -4.65 5.30
N ALA A 208 -7.58 -4.09 6.32
CA ALA A 208 -8.19 -3.13 7.24
C ALA A 208 -8.81 -1.91 6.54
N ALA A 209 -8.27 -1.50 5.38
CA ALA A 209 -8.80 -0.35 4.66
C ALA A 209 -10.24 -0.56 4.16
N ASN A 210 -10.63 -1.80 3.85
CA ASN A 210 -12.00 -2.15 3.47
C ASN A 210 -12.99 -1.96 4.62
N PHE A 211 -12.48 -1.88 5.85
CA PHE A 211 -13.24 -1.64 7.06
C PHE A 211 -13.04 -0.22 7.58
N LEU A 212 -12.34 0.72 6.94
CA LEU A 212 -12.22 2.10 7.52
C LEU A 212 -13.58 2.73 7.71
N ASP A 213 -14.42 2.53 6.70
CA ASP A 213 -15.77 2.95 6.78
C ASP A 213 -16.60 1.96 7.61
N LEU A 214 -16.33 0.65 7.76
CA LEU A 214 -17.10 -0.14 8.78
C LEU A 214 -16.65 0.11 10.23
N ILE A 215 -15.43 0.61 10.40
CA ILE A 215 -14.89 1.25 11.61
C ILE A 215 -15.56 2.64 11.76
N PHE A 216 -16.14 3.18 10.68
CA PHE A 216 -16.93 4.40 10.64
C PHE A 216 -18.41 4.20 10.20
N TYR A 217 -18.93 4.34 8.93
CA TYR A 217 -20.17 3.63 8.42
C TYR A 217 -20.34 3.22 6.87
N ALA A 218 -19.36 2.62 6.15
CA ALA A 218 -19.26 2.03 4.74
C ALA A 218 -19.38 2.86 3.41
N ASN A 219 -18.46 2.64 2.44
CA ASN A 219 -18.75 2.54 0.98
C ASN A 219 -17.68 1.72 0.16
N PRO A 220 -18.05 0.80 -0.76
CA PRO A 220 -17.09 0.02 -1.56
C PRO A 220 -16.78 0.65 -2.93
N GLY A 221 -15.54 0.46 -3.40
CA GLY A 221 -15.14 0.67 -4.79
C GLY A 221 -14.55 -0.62 -5.36
N ASP A 222 -14.89 -0.96 -6.59
CA ASP A 222 -14.31 -2.10 -7.29
C ASP A 222 -12.85 -1.81 -7.66
N LEU A 223 -11.92 -2.60 -7.11
CA LEU A 223 -10.53 -2.67 -7.58
C LEU A 223 -10.38 -3.92 -8.47
N GLY A 224 -9.93 -3.72 -9.70
CA GLY A 224 -9.66 -4.77 -10.67
C GLY A 224 -8.27 -4.65 -11.27
N SER A 225 -7.76 -5.68 -11.93
CA SER A 225 -6.52 -5.63 -12.71
C SER A 225 -6.41 -6.84 -13.62
N ASN A 226 -5.79 -6.67 -14.80
CA ASN A 226 -5.38 -7.77 -15.67
C ASN A 226 -3.85 -7.92 -15.65
N GLY A 227 -3.36 -9.16 -15.69
CA GLY A 227 -1.94 -9.46 -15.85
C GLY A 227 -1.72 -10.77 -16.60
N TRP A 228 -0.96 -10.75 -17.69
CA TRP A 228 -0.65 -11.96 -18.48
C TRP A 228 0.86 -12.20 -18.53
N GLY A 229 1.26 -13.47 -18.41
CA GLY A 229 2.62 -13.94 -18.65
C GLY A 229 2.62 -15.01 -19.75
N LEU A 230 3.28 -14.73 -20.87
CA LEU A 230 3.42 -15.66 -21.98
C LEU A 230 4.83 -16.26 -21.97
N GLY A 231 4.91 -17.58 -21.92
CA GLY A 231 6.17 -18.30 -22.07
C GLY A 231 6.67 -18.29 -23.52
N LYS A 232 7.96 -18.61 -23.71
CA LYS A 232 8.61 -18.65 -25.03
C LYS A 232 7.88 -19.47 -26.10
N ASP A 233 7.15 -20.52 -25.70
CA ASP A 233 6.43 -21.40 -26.62
C ASP A 233 5.15 -20.75 -27.17
N LYS A 234 4.82 -19.54 -26.70
CA LYS A 234 3.66 -18.73 -27.11
C LYS A 234 4.08 -17.42 -27.79
N THR A 235 5.37 -17.20 -28.04
CA THR A 235 5.91 -15.95 -28.61
C THR A 235 6.82 -16.24 -29.80
N GLU A 236 6.69 -15.47 -30.89
CA GLU A 236 7.44 -15.70 -32.14
C GLU A 236 8.96 -15.52 -31.97
N ASN A 237 9.38 -14.64 -31.05
CA ASN A 237 10.78 -14.37 -30.80
C ASN A 237 11.43 -15.31 -29.76
N GLY A 238 10.68 -16.29 -29.25
CA GLY A 238 11.15 -17.26 -28.26
C GLY A 238 11.51 -16.66 -26.89
N ARG A 239 11.03 -15.46 -26.56
CA ARG A 239 11.24 -14.80 -25.25
C ARG A 239 9.94 -14.73 -24.46
N GLY A 240 10.04 -14.64 -23.14
CA GLY A 240 8.86 -14.36 -22.30
C GLY A 240 8.27 -12.98 -22.61
N MET A 241 6.95 -12.85 -22.46
CA MET A 241 6.25 -11.56 -22.53
C MET A 241 5.36 -11.37 -21.31
N VAL A 242 5.32 -10.15 -20.78
CA VAL A 242 4.46 -9.77 -19.66
C VAL A 242 3.59 -8.60 -20.08
N LEU A 243 2.28 -8.71 -19.84
CA LEU A 243 1.33 -7.59 -19.91
C LEU A 243 0.92 -7.23 -18.49
N GLY A 244 1.21 -6.01 -18.07
CA GLY A 244 0.64 -5.41 -16.87
C GLY A 244 -0.45 -4.42 -17.22
N ASN A 245 -1.65 -4.59 -16.66
CA ASN A 245 -2.78 -3.69 -16.86
C ASN A 245 -3.55 -3.50 -15.54
N PRO A 246 -2.98 -2.75 -14.58
CA PRO A 246 -3.66 -2.44 -13.33
C PRO A 246 -4.84 -1.47 -13.56
N HIS A 247 -5.99 -1.70 -12.92
CA HIS A 247 -7.14 -0.78 -12.96
C HIS A 247 -7.23 -0.02 -11.64
N PHE A 248 -6.35 0.98 -11.52
CA PHE A 248 -6.30 1.91 -10.39
C PHE A 248 -6.90 3.26 -10.79
N PRO A 249 -7.36 4.09 -9.83
CA PRO A 249 -7.87 5.42 -10.10
C PRO A 249 -6.91 6.27 -10.93
N HIS A 250 -7.46 7.09 -11.84
CA HIS A 250 -6.69 8.02 -12.66
C HIS A 250 -6.22 9.28 -11.89
N THR A 251 -6.80 9.52 -10.71
CA THR A 251 -6.53 10.66 -9.84
C THR A 251 -6.19 10.20 -8.41
N GLY A 252 -5.65 11.11 -7.60
CA GLY A 252 -5.34 10.84 -6.20
C GLY A 252 -4.11 9.95 -5.98
N ASN A 253 -3.93 9.54 -4.73
CA ASN A 253 -2.72 8.91 -4.22
C ASN A 253 -2.50 7.46 -4.69
N LEU A 254 -3.55 6.84 -5.25
CA LEU A 254 -3.50 5.49 -5.82
C LEU A 254 -3.17 5.48 -7.32
N ARG A 255 -2.93 6.65 -7.94
CA ARG A 255 -2.50 6.70 -9.34
C ARG A 255 -1.07 6.19 -9.49
N PHE A 256 -0.78 5.58 -10.63
CA PHE A 256 0.57 5.16 -10.97
C PHE A 256 1.40 6.33 -11.51
N TRP A 257 2.68 6.35 -11.17
CA TRP A 257 3.69 7.24 -11.68
C TRP A 257 4.82 6.42 -12.31
N GLN A 258 5.15 6.73 -13.57
CA GLN A 258 6.15 6.01 -14.34
C GLN A 258 7.53 6.60 -14.10
N SER A 259 8.53 5.75 -13.86
CA SER A 259 9.92 6.18 -13.71
C SER A 259 10.92 5.08 -14.09
N HIS A 260 12.17 5.48 -14.25
CA HIS A 260 13.32 4.58 -14.39
C HIS A 260 14.32 4.93 -13.31
N LEU A 261 14.72 3.93 -12.52
CA LEU A 261 15.69 4.04 -11.43
C LEU A 261 16.99 3.29 -11.78
N THR A 262 18.13 3.96 -11.61
CA THR A 262 19.46 3.40 -11.91
C THR A 262 20.45 3.62 -10.77
N ILE A 263 21.06 2.53 -10.29
CA ILE A 263 22.31 2.54 -9.52
C ILE A 263 23.32 1.71 -10.32
N PRO A 264 24.37 2.32 -10.91
CA PRO A 264 25.31 1.62 -11.77
C PRO A 264 25.89 0.36 -11.12
N GLY A 265 25.81 -0.78 -11.83
CA GLY A 265 26.29 -2.08 -11.32
C GLY A 265 25.34 -2.80 -10.38
N HIS A 266 24.24 -2.18 -9.96
CA HIS A 266 23.33 -2.71 -8.94
C HIS A 266 21.86 -2.76 -9.34
N LEU A 267 21.36 -1.68 -9.92
CA LEU A 267 19.95 -1.49 -10.23
C LEU A 267 19.79 -0.77 -11.56
N ASP A 268 18.94 -1.30 -12.43
CA ASP A 268 18.49 -0.67 -13.67
C ASP A 268 17.08 -1.18 -13.94
N VAL A 269 16.08 -0.43 -13.46
CA VAL A 269 14.69 -0.86 -13.43
C VAL A 269 13.77 0.26 -13.90
N MET A 270 12.77 -0.10 -14.70
CA MET A 270 11.79 0.84 -15.22
C MET A 270 10.38 0.28 -15.10
N GLY A 271 9.43 1.14 -14.81
CA GLY A 271 8.03 0.75 -14.70
C GLY A 271 7.19 1.83 -14.04
N GLY A 272 6.10 1.39 -13.42
CA GLY A 272 5.20 2.26 -12.65
C GLY A 272 5.06 1.81 -11.21
N SER A 273 4.87 2.79 -10.33
CA SER A 273 4.54 2.60 -8.92
C SER A 273 3.43 3.52 -8.50
N LEU A 274 2.75 3.20 -7.40
CA LEU A 274 1.87 4.16 -6.74
C LEU A 274 2.66 5.41 -6.35
N VAL A 275 2.03 6.58 -6.48
CA VAL A 275 2.62 7.85 -6.04
C VAL A 275 2.97 7.78 -4.55
N GLY A 276 4.15 8.27 -4.18
CA GLY A 276 4.70 8.27 -2.83
C GLY A 276 5.54 7.03 -2.48
N MET A 277 5.69 6.08 -3.40
CA MET A 277 6.62 4.95 -3.22
C MET A 277 8.08 5.43 -3.32
N PRO A 278 8.94 5.16 -2.32
CA PRO A 278 10.31 5.70 -2.29
C PRO A 278 11.27 4.82 -3.10
N GLY A 279 11.49 5.17 -4.37
CA GLY A 279 12.51 4.50 -5.20
C GLY A 279 12.25 3.00 -5.44
N THR A 280 10.98 2.60 -5.60
CA THR A 280 10.58 1.23 -5.98
C THR A 280 9.75 1.23 -7.26
N ILE A 281 9.73 0.08 -7.96
CA ILE A 281 8.90 -0.17 -9.15
C ILE A 281 7.91 -1.31 -8.84
N ASN A 282 6.63 -0.99 -8.64
CA ASN A 282 5.61 -2.01 -8.32
C ASN A 282 5.33 -2.91 -9.53
N ILE A 283 5.20 -2.35 -10.72
CA ILE A 283 4.97 -3.09 -11.97
C ILE A 283 5.99 -2.60 -12.98
N GLY A 284 6.80 -3.50 -13.55
CA GLY A 284 7.87 -3.07 -14.42
C GLY A 284 8.75 -4.18 -14.95
N PHE A 285 9.95 -3.78 -15.34
CA PHE A 285 10.95 -4.67 -15.91
C PHE A 285 12.35 -4.11 -15.69
N ASN A 286 13.32 -5.01 -15.73
CA ASN A 286 14.74 -4.71 -15.91
C ASN A 286 15.27 -5.50 -17.12
N LYS A 287 16.60 -5.55 -17.30
CA LYS A 287 17.21 -6.28 -18.41
C LYS A 287 16.95 -7.80 -18.41
N ASP A 288 16.63 -8.38 -17.25
CA ASP A 288 16.54 -9.85 -17.04
C ASP A 288 15.12 -10.36 -16.76
N LEU A 289 14.26 -9.54 -16.14
CA LEU A 289 12.92 -9.92 -15.65
C LEU A 289 11.91 -8.81 -15.87
N ALA A 290 10.65 -9.20 -16.13
CA ALA A 290 9.47 -8.33 -16.08
C ALA A 290 8.42 -8.94 -15.15
N TRP A 291 7.64 -8.09 -14.49
CA TRP A 291 6.59 -8.52 -13.55
C TRP A 291 5.39 -7.57 -13.58
N THR A 292 4.27 -8.09 -13.07
CA THR A 292 3.06 -7.31 -12.85
C THR A 292 2.30 -7.82 -11.62
N HIS A 293 1.27 -7.09 -11.22
CA HIS A 293 0.38 -7.45 -10.14
C HIS A 293 -1.07 -7.35 -10.60
N ALA A 294 -1.91 -8.24 -10.09
CA ALA A 294 -3.35 -8.13 -10.16
C ALA A 294 -3.93 -8.33 -8.77
N PHE A 295 -5.16 -7.85 -8.56
CA PHE A 295 -5.86 -8.07 -7.30
C PHE A 295 -6.01 -9.57 -7.04
N SER A 296 -5.73 -10.00 -5.80
CA SER A 296 -5.88 -11.39 -5.38
C SER A 296 -7.24 -11.58 -4.75
N THR A 297 -7.93 -12.68 -5.06
CA THR A 297 -9.15 -13.08 -4.35
C THR A 297 -8.87 -13.75 -3.00
N ALA A 298 -7.61 -13.79 -2.56
CA ALA A 298 -7.25 -14.34 -1.27
C ALA A 298 -7.79 -13.45 -0.14
N GLU A 299 -8.33 -14.08 0.91
CA GLU A 299 -8.80 -13.37 2.09
C GLU A 299 -7.61 -12.86 2.91
N HIS A 300 -7.58 -11.56 3.17
CA HIS A 300 -6.49 -10.88 3.90
C HIS A 300 -6.87 -10.46 5.33
N PHE A 301 -8.09 -10.79 5.75
CA PHE A 301 -8.58 -10.57 7.11
C PHE A 301 -9.40 -11.77 7.59
N VAL A 302 -9.61 -11.85 8.90
CA VAL A 302 -10.54 -12.78 9.55
C VAL A 302 -11.44 -11.97 10.47
N MET A 303 -12.75 -12.14 10.34
CA MET A 303 -13.71 -11.58 11.26
C MET A 303 -13.95 -12.53 12.43
N TYR A 304 -13.80 -12.05 13.66
CA TYR A 304 -14.17 -12.80 14.86
C TYR A 304 -15.51 -12.29 15.38
N ASN A 305 -16.46 -13.20 15.58
CA ASN A 305 -17.62 -12.97 16.44
C ASN A 305 -17.18 -13.29 17.87
N LEU A 306 -17.21 -12.28 18.74
CA LEU A 306 -16.83 -12.38 20.14
C LEU A 306 -18.09 -12.57 20.99
N GLU A 307 -18.14 -13.65 21.76
CA GLU A 307 -19.17 -13.88 22.77
C GLU A 307 -18.93 -12.95 23.97
N LEU A 308 -19.87 -12.06 24.26
CA LEU A 308 -19.76 -11.10 25.36
C LEU A 308 -20.15 -11.73 26.70
N VAL A 309 -19.53 -11.24 27.78
CA VAL A 309 -19.89 -11.65 29.14
C VAL A 309 -21.29 -11.13 29.47
N SER A 310 -22.18 -12.01 29.92
CA SER A 310 -23.56 -11.64 30.29
C SER A 310 -23.58 -10.49 31.30
N GLY A 311 -24.17 -9.36 30.91
CA GLY A 311 -24.27 -8.16 31.75
C GLY A 311 -23.06 -7.22 31.70
N ASP A 312 -22.01 -7.56 30.95
CA ASP A 312 -20.84 -6.70 30.72
C ASP A 312 -20.38 -6.74 29.25
N ARG A 313 -20.85 -5.76 28.47
CA ARG A 313 -20.49 -5.60 27.04
C ARG A 313 -19.04 -5.17 26.81
N MET A 314 -18.28 -4.91 27.86
CA MET A 314 -16.86 -4.53 27.79
C MET A 314 -15.93 -5.72 28.04
N GLN A 315 -16.47 -6.94 28.12
CA GLN A 315 -15.69 -8.16 28.22
C GLN A 315 -16.21 -9.21 27.25
N TYR A 316 -15.30 -10.00 26.69
CA TYR A 316 -15.62 -11.14 25.85
C TYR A 316 -14.97 -12.41 26.38
N MET A 317 -15.54 -13.56 26.09
CA MET A 317 -14.99 -14.86 26.47
C MET A 317 -13.92 -15.31 25.48
N TYR A 318 -12.76 -15.72 25.99
CA TYR A 318 -11.70 -16.36 25.22
C TYR A 318 -11.18 -17.57 25.98
N ASP A 319 -11.38 -18.78 25.45
CA ASP A 319 -11.02 -20.04 26.12
C ASP A 319 -11.50 -20.08 27.58
N GLU A 320 -12.80 -19.80 27.78
CA GLU A 320 -13.47 -19.73 29.09
C GLU A 320 -12.97 -18.62 30.05
N THR A 321 -12.06 -17.77 29.59
CA THR A 321 -11.51 -16.65 30.37
C THR A 321 -12.10 -15.32 29.88
N PRO A 322 -12.69 -14.49 30.76
CA PRO A 322 -13.09 -13.13 30.40
C PRO A 322 -11.87 -12.28 30.02
N MET A 323 -11.93 -11.68 28.83
CA MET A 323 -10.93 -10.79 28.28
C MET A 323 -11.52 -9.39 28.12
N PRO A 324 -10.75 -8.33 28.43
CA PRO A 324 -11.26 -6.96 28.35
C PRO A 324 -11.35 -6.47 26.91
N ILE A 325 -12.40 -5.71 26.64
CA ILE A 325 -12.46 -4.72 25.57
C ILE A 325 -12.07 -3.38 26.19
N THR A 326 -11.05 -2.73 25.63
CA THR A 326 -10.51 -1.48 26.15
C THR A 326 -11.06 -0.30 25.39
N LYS A 327 -11.48 0.74 26.12
CA LYS A 327 -11.95 2.01 25.58
C LYS A 327 -10.85 3.06 25.62
N GLU A 328 -10.65 3.75 24.51
CA GLU A 328 -9.73 4.87 24.38
C GLU A 328 -10.47 6.06 23.74
N THR A 329 -10.48 7.21 24.40
CA THR A 329 -11.04 8.43 23.81
C THR A 329 -9.98 9.05 22.90
N VAL A 330 -10.27 9.12 21.61
CA VAL A 330 -9.40 9.72 20.61
C VAL A 330 -9.91 11.11 20.26
N GLN A 331 -8.98 12.05 20.12
CA GLN A 331 -9.26 13.43 19.72
C GLN A 331 -8.61 13.74 18.37
N ILE A 332 -9.29 14.51 17.53
CA ILE A 332 -8.73 15.12 16.30
C ILE A 332 -9.07 16.59 16.21
N LEU A 333 -8.23 17.35 15.53
CA LEU A 333 -8.49 18.75 15.22
C LEU A 333 -9.29 18.84 13.92
N VAL A 334 -10.32 19.69 13.90
CA VAL A 334 -11.23 19.87 12.77
C VAL A 334 -11.33 21.36 12.44
N ASN A 335 -11.14 21.72 11.19
CA ASN A 335 -11.43 23.07 10.72
C ASN A 335 -12.94 23.27 10.62
N GLY A 336 -13.52 24.00 11.57
CA GLY A 336 -14.95 24.35 11.62
C GLY A 336 -15.31 25.56 10.76
N GLY A 337 -14.42 26.02 9.87
CA GLY A 337 -14.64 27.19 9.03
C GLY A 337 -14.78 28.47 9.88
N PRO A 338 -15.89 29.22 9.79
CA PRO A 338 -16.10 30.43 10.61
C PRO A 338 -16.04 30.21 12.12
N ALA A 339 -16.30 28.98 12.59
CA ALA A 339 -16.20 28.60 14.00
C ALA A 339 -14.75 28.42 14.48
N GLY A 340 -13.76 28.46 13.58
CA GLY A 340 -12.36 28.22 13.89
C GLY A 340 -12.02 26.73 14.05
N MET A 341 -10.87 26.45 14.68
CA MET A 341 -10.45 25.08 14.95
C MET A 341 -11.25 24.47 16.11
N LEU A 342 -11.81 23.29 15.88
CA LEU A 342 -12.58 22.52 16.85
C LEU A 342 -11.83 21.25 17.22
N ILE A 343 -12.12 20.71 18.40
CA ILE A 343 -11.68 19.38 18.82
C ILE A 343 -12.89 18.44 18.70
N ALA A 344 -12.77 17.40 17.89
CA ALA A 344 -13.73 16.31 17.84
C ALA A 344 -13.20 15.13 18.64
N GLU A 345 -14.07 14.47 19.40
CA GLU A 345 -13.72 13.31 20.22
C GLU A 345 -14.57 12.10 19.84
N LYS A 346 -13.98 10.91 19.86
CA LYS A 346 -14.69 9.64 19.68
C LYS A 346 -14.06 8.56 20.55
N ASP A 347 -14.90 7.80 21.25
CA ASP A 347 -14.46 6.59 21.94
C ASP A 347 -14.20 5.49 20.91
N ILE A 348 -13.02 4.88 20.99
CA ILE A 348 -12.57 3.77 20.17
C ILE A 348 -12.38 2.56 21.07
N TYR A 349 -12.88 1.43 20.61
CA TYR A 349 -12.88 0.17 21.36
C TYR A 349 -11.94 -0.82 20.69
N THR A 350 -11.11 -1.48 21.49
CA THR A 350 -10.07 -2.39 21.01
C THR A 350 -9.97 -3.61 21.91
N THR A 351 -9.45 -4.70 21.36
CA THR A 351 -8.91 -5.81 22.14
C THR A 351 -7.40 -5.87 21.93
N PRO A 352 -6.66 -6.74 22.64
CA PRO A 352 -5.25 -6.99 22.35
C PRO A 352 -4.97 -7.47 20.91
N LYS A 353 -5.98 -7.97 20.17
CA LYS A 353 -5.83 -8.52 18.82
C LYS A 353 -6.23 -7.56 17.70
N GLY A 354 -7.00 -6.51 17.98
CA GLY A 354 -7.45 -5.59 16.94
C GLY A 354 -8.56 -4.64 17.41
N PRO A 355 -8.97 -3.69 16.55
CA PRO A 355 -10.09 -2.80 16.84
C PRO A 355 -11.43 -3.55 16.76
N MET A 356 -12.39 -3.07 17.54
CA MET A 356 -13.78 -3.48 17.43
C MET A 356 -14.45 -2.79 16.25
N ILE A 357 -15.42 -3.46 15.63
CA ILE A 357 -16.30 -2.84 14.64
C ILE A 357 -17.75 -3.04 15.03
N GLU A 358 -18.59 -2.11 14.57
CA GLU A 358 -20.04 -2.20 14.67
C GLU A 358 -20.63 -1.68 13.36
N ALA A 359 -21.65 -2.36 12.86
CA ALA A 359 -22.41 -1.89 11.71
C ALA A 359 -23.90 -1.90 11.99
N PRO A 360 -24.65 -0.90 11.48
CA PRO A 360 -26.11 -0.95 11.46
C PRO A 360 -26.54 -2.21 10.70
N VAL A 361 -27.60 -2.87 11.20
CA VAL A 361 -28.07 -4.18 10.67
C VAL A 361 -28.38 -4.15 9.16
N GLY A 362 -28.75 -2.99 8.62
CA GLY A 362 -29.00 -2.81 7.18
C GLY A 362 -27.76 -2.67 6.30
N LEU A 363 -26.58 -2.47 6.89
CA LEU A 363 -25.32 -2.23 6.19
C LEU A 363 -24.42 -3.47 6.22
N ALA A 364 -24.22 -4.06 7.40
CA ALA A 364 -23.49 -5.32 7.55
C ALA A 364 -23.95 -6.04 8.83
N PRO A 365 -23.85 -7.38 8.90
CA PRO A 365 -24.32 -8.16 10.03
C PRO A 365 -23.31 -8.17 11.19
N PHE A 366 -22.83 -6.99 11.61
CA PHE A 366 -21.86 -6.83 12.70
C PHE A 366 -22.44 -6.01 13.87
N PRO A 367 -23.53 -6.45 14.52
CA PRO A 367 -24.09 -5.74 15.67
C PRO A 367 -23.16 -5.81 16.90
N TRP A 368 -23.31 -4.83 17.79
CA TRP A 368 -22.81 -4.92 19.16
C TRP A 368 -23.99 -4.93 20.13
N ASP A 369 -24.36 -6.11 20.62
CA ASP A 369 -25.51 -6.33 21.49
C ASP A 369 -25.10 -6.88 22.88
N ASP A 370 -26.03 -7.50 23.62
CA ASP A 370 -25.74 -8.06 24.96
C ASP A 370 -24.97 -9.39 24.92
N GLY A 371 -24.93 -10.07 23.77
CA GLY A 371 -24.32 -11.39 23.62
C GLY A 371 -23.15 -11.44 22.65
N GLN A 372 -23.02 -10.47 21.73
CA GLN A 372 -21.97 -10.50 20.72
C GLN A 372 -21.44 -9.13 20.31
N ALA A 373 -20.18 -9.12 19.87
CA ALA A 373 -19.52 -8.01 19.16
C ALA A 373 -18.51 -8.55 18.14
N PHE A 374 -18.03 -7.70 17.24
CA PHE A 374 -17.18 -8.14 16.12
C PHE A 374 -15.82 -7.46 16.12
N MET A 375 -14.80 -8.24 15.77
CA MET A 375 -13.42 -7.77 15.69
C MET A 375 -12.74 -8.36 14.45
N PRO A 376 -12.38 -7.54 13.45
CA PRO A 376 -11.51 -7.98 12.38
C PRO A 376 -10.07 -8.13 12.88
N THR A 377 -9.37 -9.09 12.31
CA THR A 377 -7.91 -9.16 12.37
C THR A 377 -7.37 -9.28 10.97
N TRP A 378 -6.20 -8.74 10.72
CA TRP A 378 -5.51 -8.87 9.45
C TRP A 378 -4.09 -9.36 9.69
N ARG A 379 -3.59 -10.19 8.78
CA ARG A 379 -2.19 -10.61 8.82
C ARG A 379 -1.35 -9.60 8.06
N ILE A 380 -0.98 -8.52 8.74
CA ILE A 380 0.05 -7.62 8.24
C ILE A 380 1.39 -8.06 8.84
N LYS A 381 2.02 -9.02 8.15
CA LYS A 381 3.48 -9.15 8.23
C LYS A 381 4.04 -8.28 7.12
N ILE A 382 4.28 -7.01 7.41
CA ILE A 382 5.04 -6.18 6.47
C ILE A 382 6.44 -6.75 6.46
N PRO A 383 6.96 -7.18 5.30
CA PRO A 383 8.37 -7.49 5.24
C PRO A 383 9.11 -6.22 5.68
N LEU A 384 9.92 -6.32 6.74
CA LEU A 384 10.78 -5.23 7.23
C LEU A 384 11.87 -4.85 6.19
N THR A 385 11.68 -5.21 4.93
CA THR A 385 12.63 -5.14 3.85
C THR A 385 11.88 -4.77 2.57
N ILE A 386 12.16 -3.58 2.04
CA ILE A 386 11.96 -3.29 0.63
C ILE A 386 13.04 -4.08 -0.11
N GLY A 387 12.65 -5.23 -0.67
CA GLY A 387 13.57 -6.10 -1.40
C GLY A 387 13.92 -5.50 -2.75
N LEU A 388 15.21 -5.22 -2.97
CA LEU A 388 15.78 -5.15 -4.31
C LEU A 388 16.18 -6.59 -4.63
N GLN A 389 15.37 -7.28 -5.45
CA GLN A 389 15.77 -8.57 -6.01
C GLN A 389 16.60 -8.38 -7.26
#